data_AF-A0AA38FNI2-F1
#
_entry.id   AF-A0AA38FNI2-F1
#
_cell.length_a   1.000
_cell.length_b   1.000
_cell.length_c   1.000
_cell.angle_alpha   90.00
_cell.angle_beta   90.00
_cell.angle_gamma   90.00
#
_symmetry.space_group_name_H-M   'P 1'
#
loop_
_entity.id
_entity.type
_entity.pdbx_description
1 polymer ?
#
loop_
_entity_poly.entity_id
_entity_poly.type
_entity_poly.pdbx_seq_one_letter_code
_entity_poly.pdbx_strand_id
1 'polypeptide(L)'
;QLLLKKIPSCFELKCRAYSLLSQCYHLVGTIPPQKQTLKKGLELAISAGEGESAKLWSCNFNLQLANALTTEGDFQGAISALESGQQYAKETQYRELEVVFATSMLHVHLMQWEDPTVVESAVNTCDAIWTGIPAAQKNICRGLQLYNELLHTFYLLRMCEYKEAQKHVIVLDAALQYDIQQTEQLQKLSAELKSVENTLSRPSLQQQRRSELCEKQKQLQEELHKLQKSNLDHNGKFSEPSSFGNPRSIWKEKLELGPPPLNGEWLPKSAVYVLVDLMAVLCLRPKGNFKECIKRIESGISHIEEELGKLGISRNVKEVDLQHWAIWMAGVYLMLLVQLLENRVIIDLTRTEFLEAEESLMQVIDWFERFPTILQGCENTIQMLLGQYTHSIGCFSEAALHFTEATRLTESKSVQAMCQIYAAISYICIGDAESSSQALDLIGPVYRDMDTYVGVREKTGALFASGLLQMKQHNLQEARTRLASGLKVTHKSLGNLQLVSQYLTVLGSLALALHDIVQAREILKSSLTLAKALHDIPTQIGVLAELTALYRELGEVANETENSEYEARKVEDLKRRIEIAKASPHHLHLLK
;
A
#
# COMPACT_ATOMS: atom_id res chain seq x y z
N GLN A 1 38.27 6.67 -10.54
CA GLN A 1 39.00 5.45 -11.01
C GLN A 1 40.49 5.41 -10.63
N LEU A 2 41.23 6.53 -10.62
CA LEU A 2 42.66 6.58 -10.26
C LEU A 2 43.01 6.19 -8.81
N LEU A 3 42.08 6.37 -7.85
CA LEU A 3 42.29 6.03 -6.43
C LEU A 3 42.22 4.52 -6.16
N LEU A 4 41.33 3.77 -6.84
CA LEU A 4 41.13 2.32 -6.62
C LEU A 4 42.29 1.46 -7.14
N LYS A 5 42.98 1.91 -8.20
CA LYS A 5 44.18 1.24 -8.72
C LYS A 5 45.39 1.31 -7.78
N LYS A 6 45.40 2.26 -6.82
CA LYS A 6 46.51 2.49 -5.90
C LYS A 6 46.32 1.83 -4.52
N ILE A 7 45.20 1.14 -4.27
CA ILE A 7 44.97 0.42 -3.00
C ILE A 7 45.75 -0.91 -3.03
N PRO A 8 46.72 -1.13 -2.12
CA PRO A 8 47.41 -2.42 -2.01
C PRO A 8 46.44 -3.52 -1.57
N SER A 9 46.50 -4.68 -2.24
CA SER A 9 46.14 -6.07 -1.85
C SER A 9 45.02 -6.39 -0.83
N CYS A 10 44.12 -5.48 -0.46
CA CYS A 10 42.99 -5.78 0.43
C CYS A 10 41.71 -5.93 -0.41
N PHE A 11 41.32 -7.18 -0.66
CA PHE A 11 40.11 -7.55 -1.40
C PHE A 11 38.86 -6.88 -0.81
N GLU A 12 38.66 -7.03 0.50
CA GLU A 12 37.54 -6.47 1.25
C GLU A 12 37.38 -4.96 1.06
N LEU A 13 38.48 -4.21 1.16
CA LEU A 13 38.46 -2.76 1.02
C LEU A 13 38.08 -2.33 -0.41
N LYS A 14 38.56 -3.07 -1.42
CA LYS A 14 38.21 -2.80 -2.82
C LYS A 14 36.72 -3.06 -3.07
N CYS A 15 36.20 -4.20 -2.61
CA CYS A 15 34.78 -4.53 -2.77
C CYS A 15 33.89 -3.51 -2.05
N ARG A 16 34.25 -3.14 -0.82
CA ARG A 16 33.54 -2.10 -0.07
C ARG A 16 33.57 -0.74 -0.75
N ALA A 17 34.69 -0.35 -1.34
CA ALA A 17 34.79 0.90 -2.08
C ALA A 17 33.93 0.90 -3.36
N TYR A 18 33.86 -0.23 -4.08
CA TYR A 18 32.94 -0.37 -5.22
C TYR A 18 31.47 -0.29 -4.80
N SER A 19 31.11 -0.97 -3.71
CA SER A 19 29.75 -0.94 -3.13
C SER A 19 29.33 0.47 -2.69
N LEU A 20 30.18 1.16 -1.93
CA LEU A 20 29.90 2.54 -1.49
C LEU A 20 29.84 3.52 -2.66
N LEU A 21 30.72 3.38 -3.65
CA LEU A 21 30.68 4.22 -4.84
C LEU A 21 29.41 4.00 -5.66
N SER A 22 28.93 2.77 -5.76
CA SER A 22 27.62 2.44 -6.34
C SER A 22 26.48 3.16 -5.59
N GLN A 23 26.49 3.12 -4.26
CA GLN A 23 25.50 3.83 -3.44
C GLN A 23 25.53 5.35 -3.66
N CYS A 24 26.72 5.96 -3.79
CA CYS A 24 26.83 7.38 -4.13
C CYS A 24 26.19 7.68 -5.51
N TYR A 25 26.44 6.84 -6.52
CA TYR A 25 25.81 7.03 -7.82
C TYR A 25 24.29 6.83 -7.80
N HIS A 26 23.79 5.91 -6.97
CA HIS A 26 22.35 5.73 -6.75
C HIS A 26 21.71 6.99 -6.15
N LEU A 27 22.30 7.55 -5.08
CA LEU A 27 21.79 8.75 -4.42
C LEU A 27 21.78 9.98 -5.33
N VAL A 28 22.74 10.07 -6.25
CA VAL A 28 22.83 11.16 -7.25
C VAL A 28 21.96 10.88 -8.49
N GLY A 29 21.33 9.70 -8.59
CA GLY A 29 20.44 9.33 -9.69
C GLY A 29 21.16 8.94 -10.99
N THR A 30 22.47 8.62 -10.94
CA THR A 30 23.25 8.25 -12.13
C THR A 30 23.37 6.73 -12.27
N ILE A 31 22.38 6.11 -12.92
CA ILE A 31 22.29 4.65 -13.07
C ILE A 31 23.40 4.02 -13.95
N PRO A 32 23.79 4.58 -15.10
CA PRO A 32 24.81 3.93 -15.94
C PRO A 32 26.19 3.78 -15.24
N PRO A 33 26.73 4.83 -14.57
CA PRO A 33 27.94 4.71 -13.76
C PRO A 33 27.79 3.73 -12.59
N GLN A 34 26.62 3.66 -11.96
CA GLN A 34 26.32 2.70 -10.90
C GLN A 34 26.47 1.26 -11.42
N LYS A 35 25.76 0.91 -12.50
CA LYS A 35 25.84 -0.43 -13.12
C LYS A 35 27.27 -0.80 -13.52
N GLN A 36 28.01 0.13 -14.14
CA GLN A 36 29.40 -0.13 -14.54
C GLN A 36 30.30 -0.40 -13.33
N THR A 37 30.08 0.32 -12.22
CA THR A 37 30.84 0.17 -10.97
C THR A 37 30.52 -1.19 -10.33
N LEU A 38 29.25 -1.58 -10.31
CA LEU A 38 28.80 -2.87 -9.79
C LEU A 38 29.35 -4.06 -10.61
N LYS A 39 29.30 -3.99 -11.94
CA LYS A 39 29.86 -5.03 -12.82
C LYS A 39 31.36 -5.22 -12.58
N LYS A 40 32.12 -4.13 -12.41
CA LYS A 40 33.57 -4.20 -12.06
C LYS A 40 33.81 -4.80 -10.67
N GLY A 41 32.95 -4.49 -9.71
CA GLY A 41 33.00 -5.11 -8.37
C GLY A 41 32.73 -6.61 -8.43
N LEU A 42 31.74 -7.02 -9.22
CA LEU A 42 31.38 -8.41 -9.45
C LEU A 42 32.50 -9.18 -10.17
N GLU A 43 33.10 -8.62 -11.23
CA GLU A 43 34.27 -9.19 -11.90
C GLU A 43 35.43 -9.41 -10.93
N LEU A 44 35.68 -8.43 -10.03
CA LEU A 44 36.70 -8.57 -8.99
C LEU A 44 36.37 -9.72 -8.03
N ALA A 45 35.13 -9.83 -7.56
CA ALA A 45 34.69 -10.88 -6.65
C ALA A 45 34.83 -12.28 -7.29
N ILE A 46 34.40 -12.43 -8.55
CA ILE A 46 34.54 -13.69 -9.31
C ILE A 46 36.02 -14.03 -9.52
N SER A 47 36.86 -13.05 -9.84
CA SER A 47 38.30 -13.27 -10.07
C SER A 47 39.08 -13.67 -8.81
N ALA A 48 38.54 -13.41 -7.62
CA ALA A 48 39.19 -13.73 -6.35
C ALA A 48 39.09 -15.22 -5.95
N GLY A 49 38.27 -16.03 -6.65
CA GLY A 49 38.19 -17.48 -6.47
C GLY A 49 37.10 -17.96 -5.48
N GLU A 50 37.23 -19.20 -5.00
CA GLU A 50 36.18 -19.95 -4.26
C GLU A 50 35.97 -19.55 -2.78
N GLY A 51 36.56 -18.45 -2.33
CA GLY A 51 36.45 -18.01 -0.94
C GLY A 51 35.02 -17.62 -0.55
N GLU A 52 34.61 -17.96 0.67
CA GLU A 52 33.30 -17.60 1.24
C GLU A 52 33.02 -16.08 1.15
N SER A 53 34.02 -15.26 1.48
CA SER A 53 33.94 -13.79 1.32
C SER A 53 33.69 -13.36 -0.13
N ALA A 54 34.34 -14.00 -1.11
CA ALA A 54 34.14 -13.68 -2.52
C ALA A 54 32.69 -13.97 -2.96
N LYS A 55 32.11 -15.09 -2.51
CA LYS A 55 30.70 -15.43 -2.76
C LYS A 55 29.75 -14.44 -2.11
N LEU A 56 29.99 -14.03 -0.86
CA LEU A 56 29.17 -13.01 -0.18
C LEU A 56 29.21 -11.65 -0.90
N TRP A 57 30.37 -11.23 -1.38
CA TRP A 57 30.48 -10.02 -2.19
C TRP A 57 29.80 -10.14 -3.55
N SER A 58 29.87 -11.31 -4.20
CA SER A 58 29.11 -11.60 -5.42
C SER A 58 27.60 -11.51 -5.18
N CYS A 59 27.10 -12.01 -4.05
CA CYS A 59 25.71 -11.82 -3.65
C CYS A 59 25.38 -10.32 -3.52
N ASN A 60 26.18 -9.56 -2.77
CA ASN A 60 25.94 -8.13 -2.56
C ASN A 60 25.91 -7.33 -3.88
N PHE A 61 26.87 -7.57 -4.79
CA PHE A 61 26.91 -6.87 -6.07
C PHE A 61 25.74 -7.23 -6.97
N ASN A 62 25.31 -8.49 -7.00
CA ASN A 62 24.12 -8.91 -7.75
C ASN A 62 22.84 -8.26 -7.20
N LEU A 63 22.68 -8.18 -5.87
CA LEU A 63 21.53 -7.53 -5.26
C LEU A 63 21.47 -6.02 -5.58
N GLN A 64 22.60 -5.31 -5.49
CA GLN A 64 22.66 -3.89 -5.86
C GLN A 64 22.48 -3.67 -7.36
N LEU A 65 22.96 -4.59 -8.20
CA LEU A 65 22.80 -4.52 -9.64
C LEU A 65 21.34 -4.72 -10.03
N ALA A 66 20.66 -5.69 -9.40
CA ALA A 66 19.23 -5.89 -9.59
C ALA A 66 18.44 -4.61 -9.25
N ASN A 67 18.73 -3.96 -8.12
CA ASN A 67 18.09 -2.69 -7.77
C ASN A 67 18.31 -1.59 -8.83
N ALA A 68 19.54 -1.45 -9.34
CA ALA A 68 19.86 -0.49 -10.39
C ALA A 68 19.13 -0.79 -11.71
N LEU A 69 18.99 -2.07 -12.07
CA LEU A 69 18.27 -2.52 -13.27
C LEU A 69 16.76 -2.31 -13.13
N THR A 70 16.18 -2.63 -11.97
CA THR A 70 14.76 -2.35 -11.66
C THR A 70 14.45 -0.85 -11.75
N THR A 71 15.35 0.01 -11.28
CA THR A 71 15.18 1.48 -11.36
C THR A 71 15.12 1.99 -12.81
N GLU A 72 15.76 1.30 -13.75
CA GLU A 72 15.76 1.64 -15.18
C GLU A 72 14.64 0.93 -15.97
N GLY A 73 13.84 0.09 -15.31
CA GLY A 73 12.80 -0.72 -15.93
C GLY A 73 13.31 -1.99 -16.63
N ASP A 74 14.59 -2.37 -16.46
CA ASP A 74 15.13 -3.64 -16.98
C ASP A 74 14.84 -4.78 -15.99
N PHE A 75 13.56 -5.19 -15.91
CA PHE A 75 13.10 -6.22 -14.98
C PHE A 75 13.70 -7.59 -15.30
N GLN A 76 13.84 -7.95 -16.58
CA GLN A 76 14.44 -9.22 -16.97
C GLN A 76 15.92 -9.29 -16.57
N GLY A 77 16.67 -8.21 -16.80
CA GLY A 77 18.05 -8.10 -16.33
C GLY A 77 18.16 -8.17 -14.80
N ALA A 78 17.21 -7.55 -14.09
CA ALA A 78 17.15 -7.61 -12.63
C ALA A 78 16.93 -9.05 -12.13
N ILE A 79 15.97 -9.79 -12.71
CA ILE A 79 15.74 -11.21 -12.39
C ILE A 79 16.99 -12.04 -12.65
N SER A 80 17.63 -11.90 -13.82
CA SER A 80 18.86 -12.66 -14.13
C SER A 80 20.02 -12.36 -13.16
N ALA A 81 20.15 -11.10 -12.70
CA ALA A 81 21.13 -10.76 -11.67
C ALA A 81 20.79 -11.42 -10.32
N LEU A 82 19.51 -11.44 -9.93
CA LEU A 82 19.05 -12.08 -8.70
C LEU A 82 19.22 -13.61 -8.74
N GLU A 83 18.94 -14.27 -9.86
CA GLU A 83 19.17 -15.71 -10.05
C GLU A 83 20.66 -16.05 -9.91
N SER A 84 21.55 -15.24 -10.52
CA SER A 84 23.00 -15.39 -10.37
C SER A 84 23.44 -15.23 -8.91
N GLY A 85 22.91 -14.23 -8.21
CA GLY A 85 23.16 -14.02 -6.78
C GLY A 85 22.65 -15.17 -5.91
N GLN A 86 21.47 -15.71 -6.21
CA GLN A 86 20.89 -16.85 -5.49
C GLN A 86 21.75 -18.12 -5.63
N GLN A 87 22.38 -18.34 -6.79
CA GLN A 87 23.29 -19.46 -6.98
C GLN A 87 24.49 -19.39 -6.02
N TYR A 88 25.09 -18.21 -5.86
CA TYR A 88 26.16 -18.00 -4.89
C TYR A 88 25.67 -18.19 -3.44
N ALA A 89 24.45 -17.75 -3.12
CA ALA A 89 23.85 -17.95 -1.80
C ALA A 89 23.70 -19.44 -1.45
N LYS A 90 23.18 -20.25 -2.39
CA LYS A 90 23.06 -21.72 -2.25
C LYS A 90 24.42 -22.38 -1.99
N GLU A 91 25.46 -21.95 -2.70
CA GLU A 91 26.81 -22.48 -2.54
C GLU A 91 27.46 -22.12 -1.19
N THR A 92 27.05 -21.02 -0.57
CA THR A 92 27.48 -20.63 0.78
C THR A 92 26.69 -21.29 1.90
N GLN A 93 25.60 -22.01 1.59
CA GLN A 93 24.68 -22.64 2.55
C GLN A 93 24.01 -21.66 3.54
N TYR A 94 23.95 -20.37 3.19
CA TYR A 94 23.23 -19.35 3.96
C TYR A 94 21.77 -19.27 3.51
N ARG A 95 20.87 -19.96 4.24
CA ARG A 95 19.44 -20.01 3.93
C ARG A 95 18.76 -18.65 3.99
N GLU A 96 19.23 -17.78 4.87
CA GLU A 96 18.75 -16.40 4.99
C GLU A 96 19.00 -15.61 3.69
N LEU A 97 20.17 -15.78 3.08
CA LEU A 97 20.50 -15.15 1.80
C LEU A 97 19.67 -15.72 0.65
N GLU A 98 19.37 -17.02 0.65
CA GLU A 98 18.46 -17.60 -0.33
C GLU A 98 17.07 -16.96 -0.29
N VAL A 99 16.56 -16.65 0.92
CA VAL A 99 15.30 -15.92 1.10
C VAL A 99 15.40 -14.47 0.64
N VAL A 100 16.51 -13.77 0.90
CA VAL A 100 16.72 -12.40 0.39
C VAL A 100 16.59 -12.37 -1.13
N PHE A 101 17.22 -13.31 -1.85
CA PHE A 101 17.09 -13.37 -3.31
C PHE A 101 15.69 -13.78 -3.75
N ALA A 102 15.07 -14.77 -3.09
CA ALA A 102 13.71 -15.21 -3.42
C ALA A 102 12.69 -14.08 -3.26
N THR A 103 12.72 -13.37 -2.12
CA THR A 103 11.85 -12.22 -1.86
C THR A 103 12.13 -11.05 -2.80
N SER A 104 13.40 -10.81 -3.17
CA SER A 104 13.74 -9.79 -4.16
C SER A 104 13.21 -10.13 -5.56
N MET A 105 13.23 -11.40 -5.97
CA MET A 105 12.62 -11.83 -7.23
C MET A 105 11.11 -11.69 -7.19
N LEU A 106 10.47 -12.09 -6.08
CA LEU A 106 9.04 -11.88 -5.88
C LEU A 106 8.68 -10.39 -5.99
N HIS A 107 9.45 -9.50 -5.38
CA HIS A 107 9.23 -8.05 -5.49
C HIS A 107 9.30 -7.56 -6.94
N VAL A 108 10.32 -7.97 -7.71
CA VAL A 108 10.42 -7.59 -9.14
C VAL A 108 9.21 -8.12 -9.94
N HIS A 109 8.81 -9.37 -9.71
CA HIS A 109 7.62 -9.94 -10.35
C HIS A 109 6.33 -9.22 -9.97
N LEU A 110 6.20 -8.76 -8.72
CA LEU A 110 5.05 -7.96 -8.26
C LEU A 110 5.01 -6.56 -8.89
N MET A 111 6.16 -5.95 -9.16
CA MET A 111 6.24 -4.64 -9.84
C MET A 111 5.81 -4.73 -11.31
N GLN A 112 6.30 -5.75 -12.02
CA GLN A 112 6.05 -5.89 -13.46
C GLN A 112 4.67 -6.49 -13.74
N TRP A 113 4.28 -7.49 -12.95
CA TRP A 113 3.02 -8.24 -13.05
C TRP A 113 2.63 -8.59 -14.51
N GLU A 114 3.47 -9.35 -15.22
CA GLU A 114 3.14 -9.78 -16.59
C GLU A 114 2.28 -11.06 -16.59
N ASP A 115 2.71 -12.06 -15.82
CA ASP A 115 2.09 -13.38 -15.75
C ASP A 115 1.77 -13.75 -14.29
N PRO A 116 0.48 -13.87 -13.91
CA PRO A 116 0.08 -14.28 -12.57
C PRO A 116 0.70 -15.62 -12.14
N THR A 117 0.95 -16.55 -13.06
CA THR A 117 1.49 -17.87 -12.74
C THR A 117 2.96 -17.81 -12.32
N VAL A 118 3.73 -16.89 -12.91
CA VAL A 118 5.13 -16.63 -12.53
C VAL A 118 5.20 -16.01 -11.14
N VAL A 119 4.30 -15.06 -10.85
CA VAL A 119 4.19 -14.45 -9.51
C VAL A 119 3.82 -15.52 -8.47
N GLU A 120 2.82 -16.36 -8.76
CA GLU A 120 2.41 -17.46 -7.87
C GLU A 120 3.56 -18.46 -7.63
N SER A 121 4.32 -18.79 -8.68
CA SER A 121 5.52 -19.64 -8.54
C SER A 121 6.59 -19.00 -7.65
N ALA A 122 6.81 -17.69 -7.76
CA ALA A 122 7.73 -16.95 -6.91
C ALA A 122 7.28 -16.93 -5.44
N VAL A 123 5.98 -16.76 -5.18
CA VAL A 123 5.38 -16.87 -3.83
C VAL A 123 5.63 -18.26 -3.25
N ASN A 124 5.29 -19.32 -3.99
CA ASN A 124 5.50 -20.71 -3.56
C ASN A 124 6.98 -21.02 -3.28
N THR A 125 7.89 -20.42 -4.06
CA THR A 125 9.33 -20.55 -3.85
C THR A 125 9.77 -19.87 -2.55
N CYS A 126 9.25 -18.67 -2.26
CA CYS A 126 9.52 -17.99 -0.99
C CYS A 126 9.04 -18.82 0.20
N ASP A 127 7.82 -19.36 0.13
CA ASP A 127 7.26 -20.23 1.19
C ASP A 127 8.09 -21.51 1.41
N ALA A 128 8.52 -22.16 0.33
CA ALA A 128 9.34 -23.38 0.41
C ALA A 128 10.70 -23.11 1.07
N ILE A 129 11.35 -21.99 0.76
CA ILE A 129 12.64 -21.64 1.35
C ILE A 129 12.43 -21.18 2.80
N TRP A 130 11.41 -20.36 3.07
CA TRP A 130 11.10 -19.83 4.40
C TRP A 130 10.73 -20.93 5.41
N THR A 131 9.93 -21.92 5.00
CA THR A 131 9.57 -23.07 5.85
C THR A 131 10.80 -23.92 6.21
N GLY A 132 11.81 -23.94 5.35
CA GLY A 132 13.08 -24.62 5.58
C GLY A 132 14.02 -23.95 6.59
N ILE A 133 13.75 -22.71 7.04
CA ILE A 133 14.58 -22.01 8.04
C ILE A 133 14.22 -22.46 9.47
N PRO A 134 15.19 -22.88 10.29
CA PRO A 134 15.01 -23.15 11.72
C PRO A 134 14.38 -21.97 12.49
N ALA A 135 13.45 -22.27 13.42
CA ALA A 135 12.75 -21.24 14.20
C ALA A 135 13.70 -20.28 14.97
N ALA A 136 14.86 -20.78 15.41
CA ALA A 136 15.87 -19.96 16.08
C ALA A 136 16.48 -18.89 15.15
N GLN A 137 16.64 -19.18 13.86
CA GLN A 137 17.20 -18.26 12.86
C GLN A 137 16.16 -17.27 12.33
N LYS A 138 14.88 -17.64 12.30
CA LYS A 138 13.78 -16.73 11.91
C LYS A 138 13.68 -15.48 12.79
N ASN A 139 13.95 -15.63 14.09
CA ASN A 139 13.94 -14.52 15.04
C ASN A 139 15.12 -13.56 14.85
N ILE A 140 16.20 -14.00 14.19
CA ILE A 140 17.42 -13.21 13.96
C ILE A 140 17.22 -12.30 12.74
N CYS A 141 16.58 -12.79 11.67
CA CYS A 141 16.34 -12.03 10.44
C CYS A 141 14.95 -11.37 10.41
N ARG A 142 14.67 -10.52 11.40
CA ARG A 142 13.34 -9.93 11.60
C ARG A 142 12.93 -8.97 10.47
N GLY A 143 13.87 -8.20 9.92
CA GLY A 143 13.61 -7.34 8.76
C GLY A 143 13.21 -8.15 7.52
N LEU A 144 13.88 -9.28 7.30
CA LEU A 144 13.56 -10.21 6.22
C LEU A 144 12.19 -10.88 6.41
N GLN A 145 11.82 -11.24 7.64
CA GLN A 145 10.47 -11.73 7.94
C GLN A 145 9.42 -10.70 7.55
N LEU A 146 9.56 -9.46 8.04
CA LEU A 146 8.61 -8.38 7.74
C LEU A 146 8.52 -8.15 6.23
N TYR A 147 9.65 -8.10 5.54
CA TYR A 147 9.69 -7.93 4.09
C TYR A 147 8.95 -9.06 3.35
N ASN A 148 9.20 -10.32 3.73
CA ASN A 148 8.51 -11.47 3.16
C ASN A 148 6.99 -11.37 3.36
N GLU A 149 6.54 -11.11 4.58
CA GLU A 149 5.11 -10.97 4.92
C GLU A 149 4.44 -9.80 4.19
N LEU A 150 5.16 -8.69 4.00
CA LEU A 150 4.67 -7.53 3.23
C LEU A 150 4.46 -7.89 1.75
N LEU A 151 5.40 -8.60 1.12
CA LEU A 151 5.26 -9.03 -0.28
C LEU A 151 4.10 -10.01 -0.48
N HIS A 152 3.90 -10.96 0.45
CA HIS A 152 2.73 -11.85 0.42
C HIS A 152 1.43 -11.07 0.55
N THR A 153 1.41 -10.06 1.43
CA THR A 153 0.25 -9.18 1.58
C THR A 153 -0.04 -8.40 0.29
N PHE A 154 0.97 -7.85 -0.38
CA PHE A 154 0.79 -7.19 -1.69
C PHE A 154 0.23 -8.11 -2.76
N TYR A 155 0.78 -9.33 -2.88
CA TYR A 155 0.27 -10.35 -3.79
C TYR A 155 -1.23 -10.62 -3.55
N LEU A 156 -1.61 -10.90 -2.31
CA LEU A 156 -2.98 -11.22 -1.93
C LEU A 156 -3.93 -10.04 -2.13
N LEU A 157 -3.48 -8.82 -1.82
CA LEU A 157 -4.25 -7.59 -2.07
C LEU A 157 -4.49 -7.36 -3.57
N ARG A 158 -3.51 -7.64 -4.42
CA ARG A 158 -3.65 -7.56 -5.88
C ARG A 158 -4.66 -8.58 -6.40
N MET A 159 -4.63 -9.80 -5.86
CA MET A 159 -5.58 -10.88 -6.15
C MET A 159 -6.96 -10.68 -5.49
N CYS A 160 -7.12 -9.65 -4.66
CA CYS A 160 -8.33 -9.37 -3.87
C CYS A 160 -8.68 -10.45 -2.84
N GLU A 161 -7.70 -11.25 -2.40
CA GLU A 161 -7.85 -12.28 -1.36
C GLU A 161 -7.74 -11.66 0.05
N TYR A 162 -8.64 -10.72 0.36
CA TYR A 162 -8.58 -9.87 1.57
C TYR A 162 -8.62 -10.65 2.89
N LYS A 163 -9.18 -11.86 2.90
CA LYS A 163 -9.23 -12.70 4.11
C LYS A 163 -7.86 -13.29 4.43
N GLU A 164 -7.14 -13.75 3.42
CA GLU A 164 -5.80 -14.29 3.58
C GLU A 164 -4.79 -13.17 3.82
N ALA A 165 -4.90 -12.06 3.07
CA ALA A 165 -4.08 -10.86 3.31
C ALA A 165 -4.16 -10.38 4.77
N GLN A 166 -5.37 -10.39 5.36
CA GLN A 166 -5.57 -10.00 6.75
C GLN A 166 -4.82 -10.89 7.75
N LYS A 167 -4.57 -12.17 7.44
CA LYS A 167 -3.76 -13.05 8.32
C LYS A 167 -2.31 -12.59 8.36
N HIS A 168 -1.74 -12.22 7.21
CA HIS A 168 -0.38 -11.67 7.13
C HIS A 168 -0.29 -10.31 7.83
N VAL A 169 -1.30 -9.44 7.68
CA VAL A 169 -1.37 -8.17 8.42
C VAL A 169 -1.37 -8.39 9.95
N ILE A 170 -2.07 -9.40 10.46
CA ILE A 170 -2.05 -9.72 11.91
C ILE A 170 -0.65 -10.15 12.37
N VAL A 171 0.07 -10.93 11.55
CA VAL A 171 1.46 -11.32 11.83
C VAL A 171 2.38 -10.10 11.85
N LEU A 172 2.21 -9.20 10.88
CA LEU A 172 2.95 -7.94 10.78
C LEU A 172 2.69 -7.05 12.01
N ASP A 173 1.43 -6.84 12.38
CA ASP A 173 1.03 -6.09 13.57
C ASP A 173 1.69 -6.66 14.83
N ALA A 174 1.63 -7.98 15.03
CA ALA A 174 2.23 -8.63 16.19
C ALA A 174 3.76 -8.45 16.21
N ALA A 175 4.41 -8.56 15.06
CA ALA A 175 5.85 -8.40 14.93
C ALA A 175 6.31 -6.97 15.26
N LEU A 176 5.54 -5.97 14.80
CA LEU A 176 5.77 -4.55 15.05
C LEU A 176 5.45 -4.14 16.49
N GLN A 177 4.35 -4.62 17.07
CA GLN A 177 3.99 -4.33 18.47
C GLN A 177 5.05 -4.84 19.46
N TYR A 178 5.59 -6.04 19.23
CA TYR A 178 6.70 -6.54 20.04
C TYR A 178 7.93 -5.62 19.95
N ASP A 179 8.23 -5.10 18.76
CA ASP A 179 9.38 -4.24 18.52
C ASP A 179 9.20 -2.84 19.16
N ILE A 180 7.98 -2.30 19.18
CA ILE A 180 7.63 -1.11 19.99
C ILE A 180 7.91 -1.38 21.47
N GLN A 181 7.37 -2.47 22.02
CA GLN A 181 7.52 -2.81 23.44
C GLN A 181 9.00 -2.98 23.85
N GLN A 182 9.81 -3.61 23.00
CA GLN A 182 11.25 -3.73 23.21
C GLN A 182 11.94 -2.36 23.19
N THR A 183 11.57 -1.49 22.26
CA THR A 183 12.13 -0.15 22.14
C THR A 183 11.81 0.69 23.38
N GLU A 184 10.56 0.66 23.85
CA GLU A 184 10.12 1.33 25.09
C GLU A 184 10.85 0.81 26.32
N GLN A 185 10.98 -0.51 26.46
CA GLN A 185 11.71 -1.13 27.56
C GLN A 185 13.18 -0.68 27.57
N LEU A 186 13.80 -0.63 26.39
CA LEU A 186 15.19 -0.23 26.24
C LEU A 186 15.38 1.28 26.49
N GLN A 187 14.43 2.13 26.10
CA GLN A 187 14.43 3.55 26.43
C GLN A 187 14.30 3.77 27.95
N LYS A 188 13.39 3.03 28.61
CA LYS A 188 13.19 3.10 30.06
C LYS A 188 14.45 2.69 30.84
N LEU A 189 15.06 1.56 30.49
CA LEU A 189 16.30 1.10 31.11
C LEU A 189 17.47 2.07 30.87
N SER A 190 17.56 2.63 29.65
CA SER A 190 18.58 3.63 29.32
C SER A 190 18.41 4.93 30.11
N ALA A 191 17.17 5.39 30.31
CA ALA A 191 16.87 6.57 31.11
C ALA A 191 17.17 6.33 32.60
N GLU A 192 16.83 5.14 33.13
CA GLU A 192 17.13 4.75 34.50
C GLU A 192 18.64 4.66 34.75
N LEU A 193 19.40 4.06 33.83
CA LEU A 193 20.85 3.99 33.90
C LEU A 193 21.47 5.40 33.93
N LYS A 194 21.01 6.30 33.05
CA LYS A 194 21.45 7.71 33.03
C LYS A 194 21.17 8.43 34.35
N SER A 195 20.03 8.17 34.97
CA SER A 195 19.65 8.73 36.28
C SER A 195 20.58 8.22 37.40
N VAL A 196 20.89 6.93 37.39
CA VAL A 196 21.83 6.31 38.35
C VAL A 196 23.24 6.87 38.18
N GLU A 197 23.72 7.00 36.94
CA GLU A 197 25.03 7.59 36.60
C GLU A 197 25.15 9.06 37.03
N ASN A 198 24.10 9.86 36.78
CA ASN A 198 24.02 11.25 37.21
C ASN A 198 24.04 11.37 38.74
N THR A 199 23.42 10.42 39.45
CA THR A 199 23.41 10.39 40.91
C THR A 199 24.79 10.01 41.45
N LEU A 200 25.42 8.94 40.92
CA LEU A 200 26.77 8.49 41.26
C LEU A 200 27.86 9.56 41.04
N SER A 201 27.62 10.48 40.10
CA SER A 201 28.52 11.60 39.79
C SER A 201 28.52 12.71 40.85
N ARG A 202 27.61 12.68 41.84
CA ARG A 202 27.52 13.70 42.90
C ARG A 202 28.54 13.43 44.02
N PRO A 203 29.37 14.42 44.43
CA PRO A 203 30.45 14.21 45.40
C PRO A 203 29.99 13.97 46.85
N SER A 204 28.73 14.25 47.19
CA SER A 204 28.20 14.22 48.57
C SER A 204 27.35 12.98 48.89
N LEU A 205 27.76 11.78 48.47
CA LEU A 205 27.03 10.53 48.70
C LEU A 205 27.63 9.70 49.84
N GLN A 206 26.77 9.21 50.74
CA GLN A 206 27.14 8.23 51.76
C GLN A 206 27.68 6.94 51.12
N GLN A 207 28.72 6.36 51.71
CA GLN A 207 29.46 5.22 51.16
C GLN A 207 28.59 3.98 50.92
N GLN A 208 27.62 3.70 51.81
CA GLN A 208 26.66 2.60 51.68
C GLN A 208 25.72 2.81 50.47
N ARG A 209 25.16 4.01 50.32
CA ARG A 209 24.30 4.39 49.18
C ARG A 209 25.04 4.38 47.85
N ARG A 210 26.34 4.67 47.86
CA ARG A 210 27.21 4.58 46.68
C ARG A 210 27.42 3.11 46.24
N SER A 211 27.60 2.19 47.20
CA SER A 211 27.72 0.75 46.93
C SER A 211 26.44 0.20 46.28
N GLU A 212 25.27 0.51 46.85
CA GLU A 212 23.96 0.09 46.34
C GLU A 212 23.70 0.60 44.91
N LEU A 213 24.05 1.86 44.62
CA LEU A 213 23.89 2.44 43.29
C LEU A 213 24.87 1.83 42.27
N CYS A 214 26.08 1.46 42.66
CA CYS A 214 27.02 0.74 41.80
C CYS A 214 26.52 -0.68 41.45
N GLU A 215 25.94 -1.41 42.42
CA GLU A 215 25.32 -2.71 42.15
C GLU A 215 24.13 -2.57 41.20
N LYS A 216 23.27 -1.58 41.42
CA LYS A 216 22.14 -1.27 40.55
C LYS A 216 22.60 -0.88 39.14
N GLN A 217 23.66 -0.09 39.00
CA GLN A 217 24.25 0.26 37.71
C GLN A 217 24.69 -1.01 36.96
N LYS A 218 25.37 -1.93 37.64
CA LYS A 218 25.85 -3.18 37.04
C LYS A 218 24.68 -4.07 36.59
N GLN A 219 23.64 -4.20 37.41
CA GLN A 219 22.42 -4.94 37.06
C GLN A 219 21.73 -4.33 35.82
N LEU A 220 21.55 -3.01 35.78
CA LEU A 220 20.96 -2.32 34.64
C LEU A 220 21.82 -2.47 33.37
N GLN A 221 23.15 -2.42 33.49
CA GLN A 221 24.05 -2.67 32.36
C GLN A 221 23.97 -4.12 31.86
N GLU A 222 23.85 -5.10 32.76
CA GLU A 222 23.69 -6.51 32.40
C GLU A 222 22.34 -6.78 31.72
N GLU A 223 21.24 -6.20 32.21
CA GLU A 223 19.92 -6.29 31.59
C GLU A 223 19.89 -5.62 30.22
N LEU A 224 20.47 -4.42 30.11
CA LEU A 224 20.57 -3.69 28.85
C LEU A 224 21.45 -4.46 27.84
N HIS A 225 22.54 -5.08 28.29
CA HIS A 225 23.38 -5.94 27.45
C HIS A 225 22.64 -7.22 27.04
N LYS A 226 21.80 -7.82 27.89
CA LYS A 226 20.99 -8.98 27.51
C LYS A 226 19.96 -8.62 26.42
N LEU A 227 19.27 -7.49 26.56
CA LEU A 227 18.30 -6.99 25.58
C LEU A 227 18.95 -6.53 24.27
N GLN A 228 20.15 -5.97 24.32
CA GLN A 228 20.91 -5.63 23.11
C GLN A 228 21.45 -6.89 22.42
N LYS A 229 21.86 -7.91 23.18
CA LYS A 229 22.38 -9.17 22.63
C LYS A 229 21.29 -10.04 22.00
N SER A 230 20.03 -9.90 22.40
CA SER A 230 18.89 -10.46 21.65
C SER A 230 18.61 -9.75 20.32
N ASN A 231 19.22 -8.59 20.09
CA ASN A 231 19.12 -7.81 18.85
C ASN A 231 20.41 -7.83 18.00
N LEU A 232 21.40 -8.68 18.33
CA LEU A 232 22.72 -8.71 17.66
C LEU A 232 23.10 -10.13 17.23
N ASP A 233 23.65 -10.20 16.02
CA ASP A 233 24.01 -11.40 15.27
C ASP A 233 25.08 -12.31 15.89
N HIS A 234 25.14 -13.49 15.25
CA HIS A 234 25.65 -14.81 15.62
C HIS A 234 27.09 -14.99 16.14
N ASN A 235 27.88 -13.95 16.40
CA ASN A 235 29.32 -14.16 16.68
C ASN A 235 29.94 -13.45 17.88
N GLY A 236 29.21 -12.66 18.67
CA GLY A 236 29.74 -12.09 19.92
C GLY A 236 31.06 -11.33 19.78
N LYS A 237 31.43 -10.91 18.56
CA LYS A 237 32.62 -10.11 18.25
C LYS A 237 32.13 -8.75 17.77
N PHE A 238 32.63 -7.71 18.42
CA PHE A 238 32.53 -6.34 17.94
C PHE A 238 33.10 -6.27 16.52
N SER A 239 32.24 -6.06 15.53
CA SER A 239 32.65 -5.33 14.34
C SER A 239 32.27 -3.89 14.63
N GLU A 240 33.27 -3.04 14.94
CA GLU A 240 33.04 -1.61 14.95
C GLU A 240 32.37 -1.21 13.63
N PRO A 241 31.24 -0.51 13.68
CA PRO A 241 30.71 0.04 12.47
C PRO A 241 31.51 1.27 12.07
N SER A 242 32.30 1.08 11.02
CA SER A 242 32.91 2.15 10.24
C SER A 242 31.84 2.88 9.43
N SER A 243 30.92 3.56 10.13
CA SER A 243 30.03 4.57 9.58
C SER A 243 30.58 5.92 10.02
N PHE A 244 31.31 6.58 9.12
CA PHE A 244 31.69 7.98 9.31
C PHE A 244 30.40 8.83 9.36
N GLY A 245 30.07 9.35 10.53
CA GLY A 245 28.89 10.21 10.75
C GLY A 245 28.07 9.80 11.97
N ASN A 246 28.39 10.37 13.13
CA ASN A 246 27.64 10.36 14.40
C ASN A 246 27.07 8.99 14.90
N PRO A 247 27.84 8.22 15.70
CA PRO A 247 27.53 6.82 16.02
C PRO A 247 26.52 6.54 17.15
N ARG A 248 25.69 7.49 17.60
CA ARG A 248 24.86 7.27 18.82
C ARG A 248 23.34 7.36 18.64
N SER A 249 22.83 7.75 17.47
CA SER A 249 21.38 7.83 17.23
C SER A 249 20.85 6.83 16.18
N ILE A 250 21.68 6.40 15.24
CA ILE A 250 21.23 5.67 14.03
C ILE A 250 21.21 4.13 14.23
N TRP A 251 21.80 3.64 15.32
CA TRP A 251 22.03 2.21 15.58
C TRP A 251 20.84 1.44 16.18
N LYS A 252 19.67 2.07 16.35
CA LYS A 252 18.51 1.46 17.02
C LYS A 252 17.33 1.11 16.11
N GLU A 253 17.43 1.36 14.80
CA GLU A 253 16.21 1.55 13.99
C GLU A 253 16.16 0.79 12.65
N LYS A 254 17.20 0.06 12.23
CA LYS A 254 17.22 -0.56 10.90
C LYS A 254 16.60 -1.96 10.87
N LEU A 255 15.75 -2.21 9.88
CA LEU A 255 15.23 -3.55 9.56
C LEU A 255 16.16 -4.24 8.55
N GLU A 256 17.25 -4.82 9.06
CA GLU A 256 18.25 -5.49 8.22
C GLU A 256 17.68 -6.73 7.51
N LEU A 257 18.00 -6.87 6.24
CA LEU A 257 17.54 -7.99 5.40
C LEU A 257 18.47 -9.21 5.46
N GLY A 258 19.72 -9.04 5.89
CA GLY A 258 20.69 -10.13 5.94
C GLY A 258 22.03 -9.73 6.57
N PRO A 259 22.97 -10.67 6.69
CA PRO A 259 24.27 -10.42 7.33
C PRO A 259 25.15 -9.48 6.50
N PRO A 260 26.12 -8.75 7.12
CA PRO A 260 27.10 -7.95 6.39
C PRO A 260 27.87 -8.77 5.34
N PRO A 261 28.14 -8.25 4.12
CA PRO A 261 27.91 -6.87 3.67
C PRO A 261 26.51 -6.61 3.09
N LEU A 262 25.57 -7.56 3.19
CA LEU A 262 24.20 -7.50 2.66
C LEU A 262 23.19 -6.89 3.64
N ASN A 263 23.65 -6.21 4.70
CA ASN A 263 22.81 -5.61 5.74
C ASN A 263 22.10 -4.32 5.30
N GLY A 264 21.63 -4.30 4.04
CA GLY A 264 20.75 -3.27 3.51
C GLY A 264 19.39 -3.29 4.20
N GLU A 265 18.68 -2.18 4.05
CA GLU A 265 17.30 -1.99 4.50
C GLU A 265 16.45 -1.76 3.26
N TRP A 266 15.25 -2.36 3.24
CA TRP A 266 14.31 -2.15 2.14
C TRP A 266 13.57 -0.81 2.28
N LEU A 267 12.97 -0.59 3.45
CA LEU A 267 12.28 0.63 3.82
C LEU A 267 12.63 1.00 5.26
N PRO A 268 12.69 2.30 5.58
CA PRO A 268 12.84 2.76 6.95
C PRO A 268 11.78 2.11 7.84
N LYS A 269 12.16 1.68 9.04
CA LYS A 269 11.26 1.09 10.02
C LYS A 269 9.95 1.87 10.21
N SER A 270 9.99 3.20 10.33
CA SER A 270 8.79 4.04 10.44
C SER A 270 7.87 3.97 9.21
N ALA A 271 8.43 3.90 8.01
CA ALA A 271 7.66 3.70 6.79
C ALA A 271 7.00 2.30 6.75
N VAL A 272 7.65 1.28 7.32
CA VAL A 272 7.06 -0.07 7.45
C VAL A 272 5.84 -0.05 8.37
N TYR A 273 5.87 0.66 9.50
CA TYR A 273 4.68 0.82 10.37
C TYR A 273 3.49 1.40 9.61
N VAL A 274 3.74 2.49 8.90
CA VAL A 274 2.72 3.18 8.09
C VAL A 274 2.18 2.27 6.98
N LEU A 275 3.05 1.51 6.33
CA LEU A 275 2.66 0.57 5.28
C LEU A 275 1.77 -0.56 5.82
N VAL A 276 2.03 -1.06 7.03
CA VAL A 276 1.17 -2.06 7.70
C VAL A 276 -0.20 -1.48 8.02
N ASP A 277 -0.26 -0.23 8.51
CA ASP A 277 -1.54 0.47 8.72
C ASP A 277 -2.31 0.63 7.39
N LEU A 278 -1.63 1.00 6.30
CA LEU A 278 -2.24 1.08 4.97
C LEU A 278 -2.75 -0.28 4.48
N MET A 279 -1.98 -1.36 4.64
CA MET A 279 -2.41 -2.71 4.25
C MET A 279 -3.64 -3.19 5.05
N ALA A 280 -3.69 -2.86 6.34
CA ALA A 280 -4.87 -3.13 7.17
C ALA A 280 -6.10 -2.39 6.62
N VAL A 281 -5.96 -1.11 6.28
CA VAL A 281 -7.02 -0.30 5.65
C VAL A 281 -7.51 -0.95 4.35
N LEU A 282 -6.61 -1.37 3.47
CA LEU A 282 -6.95 -2.01 2.19
C LEU A 282 -7.72 -3.33 2.37
N CYS A 283 -7.43 -4.10 3.43
CA CYS A 283 -8.16 -5.34 3.75
C CYS A 283 -9.55 -5.08 4.35
N LEU A 284 -9.69 -3.99 5.11
CA LEU A 284 -10.86 -3.70 5.93
C LEU A 284 -11.91 -2.85 5.19
N ARG A 285 -11.46 -1.93 4.31
CA ARG A 285 -12.32 -0.99 3.58
C ARG A 285 -13.40 -1.70 2.74
N PRO A 286 -13.10 -2.72 1.91
CA PRO A 286 -14.14 -3.42 1.13
C PRO A 286 -15.22 -4.08 2.01
N LYS A 287 -14.86 -4.44 3.24
CA LYS A 287 -15.75 -5.09 4.23
C LYS A 287 -16.57 -4.08 5.05
N GLY A 288 -16.43 -2.78 4.80
CA GLY A 288 -17.17 -1.73 5.52
C GLY A 288 -16.69 -1.45 6.93
N ASN A 289 -15.50 -1.92 7.33
CA ASN A 289 -14.94 -1.72 8.67
C ASN A 289 -14.33 -0.31 8.84
N PHE A 290 -15.09 0.73 8.49
CA PHE A 290 -14.59 2.11 8.34
C PHE A 290 -14.03 2.71 9.62
N LYS A 291 -14.60 2.39 10.79
CA LYS A 291 -14.11 2.91 12.07
C LYS A 291 -12.66 2.53 12.36
N GLU A 292 -12.30 1.27 12.13
CA GLU A 292 -10.91 0.81 12.30
C GLU A 292 -10.02 1.35 11.18
N CYS A 293 -10.54 1.46 9.94
CA CYS A 293 -9.79 2.07 8.84
C CYS A 293 -9.39 3.52 9.17
N ILE A 294 -10.32 4.34 9.66
CA ILE A 294 -10.06 5.74 10.01
C ILE A 294 -8.99 5.83 11.10
N LYS A 295 -9.09 5.01 12.16
CA LYS A 295 -8.08 4.96 13.22
C LYS A 295 -6.67 4.64 12.69
N ARG A 296 -6.57 3.67 11.77
CA ARG A 296 -5.31 3.28 11.13
C ARG A 296 -4.77 4.37 10.20
N ILE A 297 -5.66 5.05 9.46
CA ILE A 297 -5.30 6.21 8.62
C ILE A 297 -4.75 7.34 9.49
N GLU A 298 -5.45 7.71 10.56
CA GLU A 298 -5.02 8.78 11.47
C GLU A 298 -3.68 8.45 12.13
N SER A 299 -3.48 7.19 12.56
CA SER A 299 -2.19 6.67 13.04
C SER A 299 -1.10 6.86 11.99
N GLY A 300 -1.31 6.35 10.77
CA GLY A 300 -0.32 6.44 9.68
C GLY A 300 0.04 7.87 9.30
N ILE A 301 -0.95 8.76 9.18
CA ILE A 301 -0.75 10.19 8.89
C ILE A 301 0.09 10.84 9.99
N SER A 302 -0.24 10.61 11.27
CA SER A 302 0.52 11.18 12.39
C SER A 302 1.98 10.75 12.40
N HIS A 303 2.28 9.48 12.07
CA HIS A 303 3.66 9.00 11.97
C HIS A 303 4.40 9.63 10.79
N ILE A 304 3.75 9.74 9.63
CA ILE A 304 4.34 10.42 8.46
C ILE A 304 4.65 11.88 8.78
N GLU A 305 3.74 12.62 9.40
CA GLU A 305 3.96 14.02 9.74
C GLU A 305 5.14 14.20 10.70
N GLU A 306 5.32 13.28 11.65
CA GLU A 306 6.49 13.28 12.54
C GLU A 306 7.80 13.06 11.75
N GLU A 307 7.83 12.08 10.85
CA GLU A 307 9.01 11.76 10.03
C GLU A 307 9.35 12.86 9.03
N LEU A 308 8.35 13.44 8.36
CA LEU A 308 8.52 14.60 7.48
C LEU A 308 9.03 15.81 8.26
N GLY A 309 8.55 16.01 9.50
CA GLY A 309 9.05 17.04 10.40
C GLY A 309 10.54 16.86 10.74
N LYS A 310 11.00 15.62 10.95
CA LYS A 310 12.44 15.30 11.15
C LYS A 310 13.29 15.63 9.93
N LEU A 311 12.71 15.51 8.73
CA LEU A 311 13.34 15.90 7.46
C LEU A 311 13.27 17.42 7.18
N GLY A 312 12.67 18.20 8.08
CA GLY A 312 12.50 19.65 7.94
C GLY A 312 11.36 20.05 7.00
N ILE A 313 10.51 19.10 6.58
CA ILE A 313 9.35 19.35 5.72
C ILE A 313 8.21 19.83 6.60
N SER A 314 7.93 21.13 6.53
CA SER A 314 6.82 21.78 7.20
C SER A 314 5.84 22.35 6.18
N ARG A 315 4.72 22.95 6.64
CA ARG A 315 3.61 23.39 5.76
C ARG A 315 4.04 24.23 4.56
N ASN A 316 5.08 25.06 4.68
CA ASN A 316 5.48 26.00 3.63
C ASN A 316 6.66 25.53 2.76
N VAL A 317 7.20 24.34 3.01
CA VAL A 317 8.37 23.82 2.29
C VAL A 317 7.93 23.27 0.93
N LYS A 318 8.65 23.64 -0.12
CA LYS A 318 8.46 23.13 -1.49
C LYS A 318 9.59 22.19 -1.88
N GLU A 319 9.37 21.42 -2.95
CA GLU A 319 10.37 20.48 -3.46
C GLU A 319 11.73 21.12 -3.73
N VAL A 320 11.74 22.35 -4.26
CA VAL A 320 12.97 23.11 -4.58
C VAL A 320 13.81 23.44 -3.35
N ASP A 321 13.21 23.41 -2.17
CA ASP A 321 13.89 23.69 -0.90
C ASP A 321 14.56 22.42 -0.31
N LEU A 322 14.25 21.23 -0.87
CA LEU A 322 14.76 19.96 -0.36
C LEU A 322 16.23 19.75 -0.74
N GLN A 323 17.00 19.29 0.25
CA GLN A 323 18.34 18.77 -0.01
C GLN A 323 18.26 17.46 -0.80
N HIS A 324 19.16 17.23 -1.76
CA HIS A 324 19.14 16.04 -2.63
C HIS A 324 19.05 14.71 -1.86
N TRP A 325 19.71 14.59 -0.70
CA TRP A 325 19.67 13.38 0.11
C TRP A 325 18.30 13.13 0.78
N ALA A 326 17.51 14.19 1.01
CA ALA A 326 16.21 14.11 1.66
C ALA A 326 15.07 13.75 0.68
N ILE A 327 15.27 13.97 -0.63
CA ILE A 327 14.27 13.72 -1.68
C ILE A 327 13.77 12.27 -1.63
N TRP A 328 14.69 11.30 -1.57
CA TRP A 328 14.34 9.87 -1.56
C TRP A 328 13.53 9.48 -0.32
N MET A 329 13.97 9.94 0.86
CA MET A 329 13.30 9.64 2.12
C MET A 329 11.93 10.31 2.19
N ALA A 330 11.85 11.58 1.82
CA ALA A 330 10.60 12.33 1.75
C ALA A 330 9.62 11.67 0.76
N GLY A 331 10.10 11.22 -0.40
CA GLY A 331 9.28 10.59 -1.41
C GLY A 331 8.55 9.34 -0.93
N VAL A 332 9.20 8.50 -0.12
CA VAL A 332 8.56 7.32 0.49
C VAL A 332 7.37 7.75 1.37
N TYR A 333 7.57 8.70 2.28
CA TYR A 333 6.51 9.14 3.18
C TYR A 333 5.40 9.91 2.47
N LEU A 334 5.73 10.75 1.49
CA LEU A 334 4.75 11.50 0.70
C LEU A 334 3.87 10.56 -0.13
N MET A 335 4.46 9.52 -0.72
CA MET A 335 3.69 8.51 -1.46
C MET A 335 2.74 7.75 -0.54
N LEU A 336 3.21 7.31 0.64
CA LEU A 336 2.36 6.66 1.64
C LEU A 336 1.24 7.59 2.15
N LEU A 337 1.53 8.87 2.31
CA LEU A 337 0.55 9.89 2.72
C LEU A 337 -0.58 10.02 1.70
N VAL A 338 -0.24 10.15 0.41
CA VAL A 338 -1.24 10.22 -0.66
C VAL A 338 -2.10 8.95 -0.68
N GLN A 339 -1.50 7.77 -0.50
CA GLN A 339 -2.24 6.50 -0.45
C GLN A 339 -3.20 6.40 0.75
N LEU A 340 -2.81 6.92 1.92
CA LEU A 340 -3.71 6.98 3.09
C LEU A 340 -4.86 7.97 2.87
N LEU A 341 -4.56 9.16 2.34
CA LEU A 341 -5.56 10.18 2.03
C LEU A 341 -6.52 9.72 0.93
N GLU A 342 -6.04 9.02 -0.10
CA GLU A 342 -6.89 8.39 -1.13
C GLU A 342 -7.94 7.47 -0.48
N ASN A 343 -7.50 6.60 0.44
CA ASN A 343 -8.41 5.71 1.15
C ASN A 343 -9.39 6.45 2.06
N ARG A 344 -8.96 7.56 2.67
CA ARG A 344 -9.83 8.43 3.45
C ARG A 344 -10.94 9.03 2.60
N VAL A 345 -10.59 9.66 1.49
CA VAL A 345 -11.56 10.24 0.53
C VAL A 345 -12.58 9.19 0.10
N ILE A 346 -12.15 7.99 -0.27
CA ILE A 346 -13.06 6.91 -0.71
C ILE A 346 -14.03 6.47 0.40
N ILE A 347 -13.57 6.38 1.65
CA ILE A 347 -14.42 6.05 2.80
C ILE A 347 -15.45 7.15 3.04
N ASP A 348 -15.01 8.40 3.05
CA ASP A 348 -15.85 9.56 3.34
C ASP A 348 -16.92 9.74 2.24
N LEU A 349 -16.55 9.57 0.96
CA LEU A 349 -17.50 9.54 -0.15
C LEU A 349 -18.53 8.41 -0.01
N THR A 350 -18.11 7.20 0.36
CA THR A 350 -19.02 6.07 0.58
C THR A 350 -20.03 6.35 1.68
N ARG A 351 -19.61 7.06 2.73
CA ARG A 351 -20.45 7.45 3.87
C ARG A 351 -21.23 8.74 3.63
N THR A 352 -21.12 9.36 2.45
CA THR A 352 -21.67 10.68 2.12
C THR A 352 -21.23 11.81 3.04
N GLU A 353 -19.99 11.73 3.52
CA GLU A 353 -19.28 12.73 4.32
C GLU A 353 -18.48 13.62 3.35
N PHE A 354 -19.21 14.39 2.53
CA PHE A 354 -18.62 15.12 1.40
C PHE A 354 -17.64 16.23 1.82
N LEU A 355 -17.87 16.90 2.95
CA LEU A 355 -16.97 17.95 3.42
C LEU A 355 -15.61 17.36 3.85
N GLU A 356 -15.64 16.24 4.56
CA GLU A 356 -14.46 15.51 5.00
C GLU A 356 -13.67 14.96 3.80
N ALA A 357 -14.39 14.51 2.76
CA ALA A 357 -13.80 14.11 1.49
C ALA A 357 -13.13 15.30 0.77
N GLU A 358 -13.76 16.48 0.73
CA GLU A 358 -13.17 17.70 0.16
C GLU A 358 -11.90 18.11 0.90
N GLU A 359 -11.92 18.14 2.23
CA GLU A 359 -10.77 18.50 3.05
C GLU A 359 -9.58 17.56 2.80
N SER A 360 -9.84 16.26 2.69
CA SER A 360 -8.81 15.26 2.42
C SER A 360 -8.28 15.37 0.99
N LEU A 361 -9.15 15.63 0.01
CA LEU A 361 -8.76 15.80 -1.39
C LEU A 361 -7.93 17.08 -1.60
N MET A 362 -8.29 18.17 -0.94
CA MET A 362 -7.50 19.41 -0.93
C MET A 362 -6.11 19.19 -0.32
N GLN A 363 -5.98 18.35 0.71
CA GLN A 363 -4.66 17.98 1.24
C GLN A 363 -3.83 17.23 0.19
N VAL A 364 -4.41 16.28 -0.55
CA VAL A 364 -3.70 15.57 -1.63
C VAL A 364 -3.22 16.54 -2.69
N ILE A 365 -4.07 17.48 -3.12
CA ILE A 365 -3.73 18.49 -4.12
C ILE A 365 -2.61 19.41 -3.61
N ASP A 366 -2.70 19.91 -2.37
CA ASP A 366 -1.66 20.75 -1.76
C ASP A 366 -0.30 20.03 -1.68
N TRP A 367 -0.28 18.75 -1.30
CA TRP A 367 0.96 17.97 -1.30
C TRP A 367 1.53 17.81 -2.71
N PHE A 368 0.68 17.53 -3.71
CA PHE A 368 1.09 17.41 -5.10
C PHE A 368 1.65 18.73 -5.65
N GLU A 369 0.99 19.86 -5.40
CA GLU A 369 1.45 21.19 -5.83
C GLU A 369 2.80 21.58 -5.19
N ARG A 370 3.05 21.14 -3.96
CA ARG A 370 4.33 21.38 -3.26
C ARG A 370 5.45 20.45 -3.70
N PHE A 371 5.13 19.21 -4.10
CA PHE A 371 6.09 18.15 -4.47
C PHE A 371 5.75 17.46 -5.81
N PRO A 372 5.64 18.21 -6.92
CA PRO A 372 5.10 17.70 -8.18
C PRO A 372 5.98 16.65 -8.86
N THR A 373 7.31 16.73 -8.75
CA THR A 373 8.20 15.73 -9.38
C THR A 373 8.20 14.44 -8.58
N ILE A 374 8.21 14.55 -7.25
CA ILE A 374 8.19 13.39 -6.35
C ILE A 374 6.86 12.64 -6.47
N LEU A 375 5.75 13.37 -6.56
CA LEU A 375 4.40 12.82 -6.62
C LEU A 375 3.85 12.71 -8.05
N GLN A 376 4.69 12.83 -9.08
CA GLN A 376 4.25 12.80 -10.48
C GLN A 376 3.42 11.54 -10.82
N GLY A 377 3.75 10.40 -10.20
CA GLY A 377 3.00 9.14 -10.39
C GLY A 377 1.58 9.15 -9.82
N CYS A 378 1.19 10.14 -9.02
CA CYS A 378 -0.11 10.24 -8.37
C CYS A 378 -1.13 11.08 -9.16
N GLU A 379 -0.74 11.72 -10.27
CA GLU A 379 -1.62 12.63 -11.01
C GLU A 379 -2.91 11.93 -11.49
N ASN A 380 -2.79 10.69 -11.97
CA ASN A 380 -3.94 9.87 -12.35
C ASN A 380 -4.86 9.56 -11.14
N THR A 381 -4.28 9.29 -9.97
CA THR A 381 -5.03 9.04 -8.73
C THR A 381 -5.82 10.27 -8.31
N ILE A 382 -5.22 11.46 -8.41
CA ILE A 382 -5.88 12.74 -8.10
C ILE A 382 -7.08 12.94 -9.03
N GLN A 383 -6.90 12.77 -10.34
CA GLN A 383 -7.98 12.85 -11.32
C GLN A 383 -9.08 11.82 -11.06
N MET A 384 -8.73 10.58 -10.67
CA MET A 384 -9.72 9.58 -10.27
C MET A 384 -10.54 10.02 -9.05
N LEU A 385 -9.89 10.57 -8.01
CA LEU A 385 -10.58 11.05 -6.80
C LEU A 385 -11.50 12.24 -7.09
N LEU A 386 -11.05 13.18 -7.92
CA LEU A 386 -11.88 14.30 -8.41
C LEU A 386 -13.11 13.77 -9.16
N GLY A 387 -12.92 12.80 -10.05
CA GLY A 387 -14.02 12.13 -10.75
C GLY A 387 -15.01 11.45 -9.80
N GLN A 388 -14.52 10.77 -8.76
CA GLN A 388 -15.37 10.10 -7.77
C GLN A 388 -16.17 11.09 -6.90
N TYR A 389 -15.55 12.19 -6.48
CA TYR A 389 -16.20 13.26 -5.74
C TYR A 389 -17.29 13.91 -6.60
N THR A 390 -16.96 14.37 -7.81
CA THR A 390 -17.91 15.02 -8.73
C THR A 390 -19.07 14.10 -9.10
N HIS A 391 -18.79 12.80 -9.32
CA HIS A 391 -19.84 11.81 -9.52
C HIS A 391 -20.80 11.71 -8.33
N SER A 392 -20.26 11.67 -7.11
CA SER A 392 -21.02 11.48 -5.88
C SER A 392 -21.96 12.65 -5.55
N ILE A 393 -21.64 13.86 -6.01
CA ILE A 393 -22.48 15.06 -5.85
C ILE A 393 -23.41 15.33 -7.05
N GLY A 394 -23.39 14.45 -8.07
CA GLY A 394 -24.25 14.51 -9.26
C GLY A 394 -23.71 15.38 -10.40
N CYS A 395 -22.45 15.80 -10.37
CA CYS A 395 -21.76 16.50 -11.45
C CYS A 395 -21.16 15.48 -12.45
N PHE A 396 -22.03 14.76 -13.15
CA PHE A 396 -21.64 13.59 -13.96
C PHE A 396 -20.80 13.94 -15.19
N SER A 397 -21.02 15.11 -15.78
CA SER A 397 -20.24 15.57 -16.94
C SER A 397 -18.79 15.84 -16.57
N GLU A 398 -18.59 16.57 -15.47
CA GLU A 398 -17.27 16.86 -14.89
C GLU A 398 -16.57 15.56 -14.46
N ALA A 399 -17.32 14.64 -13.84
CA ALA A 399 -16.80 13.33 -13.45
C ALA A 399 -16.23 12.55 -14.65
N ALA A 400 -16.98 12.48 -15.74
CA ALA A 400 -16.54 11.79 -16.95
C ALA A 400 -15.27 12.41 -17.56
N LEU A 401 -15.12 13.75 -17.49
CA LEU A 401 -13.91 14.44 -17.93
C LEU A 401 -12.70 14.06 -17.08
N HIS A 402 -12.83 14.11 -15.75
CA HIS A 402 -11.75 13.71 -14.84
C HIS A 402 -11.31 12.25 -15.05
N PHE A 403 -12.25 11.31 -15.19
CA PHE A 403 -11.91 9.92 -15.48
C PHE A 403 -11.23 9.74 -16.85
N THR A 404 -11.62 10.52 -17.85
CA THR A 404 -10.98 10.50 -19.17
C THR A 404 -9.54 11.03 -19.09
N GLU A 405 -9.31 12.08 -18.32
CA GLU A 405 -7.96 12.61 -18.10
C GLU A 405 -7.09 11.64 -17.29
N ALA A 406 -7.64 11.02 -16.23
CA ALA A 406 -6.95 9.97 -15.49
C ALA A 406 -6.51 8.80 -16.39
N THR A 407 -7.33 8.44 -17.39
CA THR A 407 -6.99 7.41 -18.38
C THR A 407 -5.77 7.80 -19.22
N ARG A 408 -5.62 9.08 -19.56
CA ARG A 408 -4.52 9.62 -20.36
C ARG A 408 -3.20 9.69 -19.59
N LEU A 409 -3.28 9.84 -18.26
CA LEU A 409 -2.14 10.02 -17.37
C LEU A 409 -1.52 8.71 -16.86
N THR A 410 -2.12 7.55 -17.17
CA THR A 410 -1.64 6.25 -16.68
C THR A 410 -1.35 5.28 -17.81
N GLU A 411 -0.27 4.51 -17.67
CA GLU A 411 0.08 3.42 -18.59
C GLU A 411 -0.50 2.06 -18.12
N SER A 412 -1.03 2.01 -16.90
CA SER A 412 -1.60 0.79 -16.34
C SER A 412 -2.95 0.47 -16.96
N LYS A 413 -3.01 -0.60 -17.77
CA LYS A 413 -4.25 -1.09 -18.39
C LYS A 413 -5.39 -1.33 -17.39
N SER A 414 -5.05 -1.79 -16.18
CA SER A 414 -6.02 -2.03 -15.10
C SER A 414 -6.62 -0.71 -14.58
N VAL A 415 -5.81 0.33 -14.41
CA VAL A 415 -6.31 1.66 -14.01
C VAL A 415 -7.10 2.31 -15.15
N GLN A 416 -6.63 2.19 -16.40
CA GLN A 416 -7.36 2.67 -17.57
C GLN A 416 -8.76 2.04 -17.67
N ALA A 417 -8.86 0.71 -17.51
CA ALA A 417 -10.13 0.01 -17.51
C ALA A 417 -11.08 0.52 -16.41
N MET A 418 -10.58 0.72 -15.18
CA MET A 418 -11.38 1.28 -14.09
C MET A 418 -11.86 2.70 -14.39
N CYS A 419 -11.00 3.56 -14.92
CA CYS A 419 -11.38 4.93 -15.30
C CYS A 419 -12.47 4.93 -16.38
N GLN A 420 -12.33 4.10 -17.41
CA GLN A 420 -13.33 3.96 -18.47
C GLN A 420 -14.66 3.43 -17.93
N ILE A 421 -14.63 2.50 -16.98
CA ILE A 421 -15.83 2.01 -16.29
C ILE A 421 -16.53 3.14 -15.55
N TYR A 422 -15.81 3.93 -14.76
CA TYR A 422 -16.40 5.04 -14.00
C TYR A 422 -16.91 6.18 -14.91
N ALA A 423 -16.19 6.50 -15.98
CA ALA A 423 -16.64 7.45 -16.99
C ALA A 423 -17.95 6.98 -17.64
N ALA A 424 -18.03 5.71 -18.04
CA ALA A 424 -19.25 5.15 -18.62
C ALA A 424 -20.43 5.15 -17.64
N ILE A 425 -20.21 4.83 -16.36
CA ILE A 425 -21.27 4.93 -15.34
C ILE A 425 -21.77 6.37 -15.22
N SER A 426 -20.87 7.37 -15.27
CA SER A 426 -21.25 8.78 -15.25
C SER A 426 -22.11 9.15 -16.45
N TYR A 427 -21.74 8.73 -17.67
CA TYR A 427 -22.55 8.94 -18.87
C TYR A 427 -23.92 8.22 -18.82
N ILE A 428 -24.00 7.02 -18.24
CA ILE A 428 -25.27 6.31 -18.00
C ILE A 428 -26.19 7.12 -17.08
N CYS A 429 -25.62 7.81 -16.09
CA CYS A 429 -26.37 8.67 -15.17
C CYS A 429 -26.88 9.95 -15.85
N ILE A 430 -26.17 10.50 -16.83
CA ILE A 430 -26.66 11.63 -17.65
C ILE A 430 -27.87 11.20 -18.48
N GLY A 431 -27.76 10.06 -19.17
CA GLY A 431 -28.89 9.33 -19.73
C GLY A 431 -29.46 9.85 -21.05
N ASP A 432 -28.86 10.88 -21.67
CA ASP A 432 -29.20 11.26 -23.05
C ASP A 432 -28.65 10.26 -24.09
N ALA A 433 -29.04 10.43 -25.35
CA ALA A 433 -28.66 9.50 -26.42
C ALA A 433 -27.16 9.55 -26.78
N GLU A 434 -26.53 10.72 -26.70
CA GLU A 434 -25.10 10.93 -26.96
C GLU A 434 -24.26 10.28 -25.85
N SER A 435 -24.59 10.59 -24.59
CA SER A 435 -23.99 10.00 -23.39
C SER A 435 -24.13 8.47 -23.39
N SER A 436 -25.30 7.95 -23.78
CA SER A 436 -25.52 6.50 -23.90
C SER A 436 -24.60 5.85 -24.95
N SER A 437 -24.35 6.54 -26.07
CA SER A 437 -23.38 6.08 -27.09
C SER A 437 -21.95 6.10 -26.55
N GLN A 438 -21.56 7.20 -25.88
CA GLN A 438 -20.23 7.33 -25.27
C GLN A 438 -19.97 6.24 -24.21
N ALA A 439 -20.96 5.95 -23.37
CA ALA A 439 -20.87 4.86 -22.40
C ALA A 439 -20.66 3.50 -23.07
N LEU A 440 -21.33 3.24 -24.20
CA LEU A 440 -21.15 2.00 -24.95
C LEU A 440 -19.75 1.90 -25.56
N ASP A 441 -19.23 2.98 -26.13
CA ASP A 441 -17.90 3.04 -26.73
C ASP A 441 -16.78 2.80 -25.71
N LEU A 442 -16.97 3.29 -24.47
CA LEU A 442 -16.04 3.08 -23.37
C LEU A 442 -16.09 1.65 -22.81
N ILE A 443 -17.29 1.10 -22.58
CA ILE A 443 -17.44 -0.23 -21.96
C ILE A 443 -17.19 -1.37 -22.93
N GLY A 444 -17.51 -1.21 -24.22
CA GLY A 444 -17.39 -2.26 -25.22
C GLY A 444 -16.00 -2.93 -25.25
N PRO A 445 -14.90 -2.18 -25.39
CA PRO A 445 -13.54 -2.71 -25.31
C PRO A 445 -13.22 -3.37 -23.97
N VAL A 446 -13.52 -2.68 -22.85
CA VAL A 446 -13.23 -3.20 -21.49
C VAL A 446 -13.94 -4.52 -21.24
N TYR A 447 -15.19 -4.65 -21.67
CA TYR A 447 -15.96 -5.89 -21.53
C TYR A 447 -15.40 -7.04 -22.37
N ARG A 448 -14.96 -6.77 -23.62
CA ARG A 448 -14.37 -7.81 -24.49
C ARG A 448 -13.06 -8.36 -23.92
N ASP A 449 -12.27 -7.47 -23.34
CA ASP A 449 -10.94 -7.81 -22.81
C ASP A 449 -10.99 -8.18 -21.32
N MET A 450 -12.19 -8.32 -20.73
CA MET A 450 -12.34 -8.43 -19.28
C MET A 450 -11.64 -9.63 -18.64
N ASP A 451 -11.49 -10.72 -19.39
CA ASP A 451 -10.81 -11.94 -18.95
C ASP A 451 -9.29 -11.88 -19.16
N THR A 452 -8.79 -10.86 -19.86
CA THR A 452 -7.35 -10.58 -20.02
C THR A 452 -6.79 -9.74 -18.88
N TYR A 453 -7.65 -9.00 -18.17
CA TYR A 453 -7.22 -8.29 -16.97
C TYR A 453 -6.98 -9.29 -15.85
N VAL A 454 -5.90 -9.05 -15.12
CA VAL A 454 -5.49 -9.84 -13.96
C VAL A 454 -6.51 -9.75 -12.82
N GLY A 455 -7.22 -8.62 -12.67
CA GLY A 455 -7.95 -8.28 -11.46
C GLY A 455 -9.45 -8.59 -11.50
N VAL A 456 -9.94 -9.19 -10.41
CA VAL A 456 -11.36 -9.40 -10.13
C VAL A 456 -12.13 -8.06 -10.13
N ARG A 457 -11.49 -6.96 -9.73
CA ARG A 457 -12.09 -5.62 -9.63
C ARG A 457 -12.60 -5.14 -10.98
N GLU A 458 -11.72 -5.09 -11.98
CA GLU A 458 -12.01 -4.60 -13.33
C GLU A 458 -13.14 -5.42 -13.96
N LYS A 459 -13.07 -6.75 -13.84
CA LYS A 459 -14.12 -7.66 -14.32
C LYS A 459 -15.48 -7.38 -13.67
N THR A 460 -15.52 -7.21 -12.34
CA THR A 460 -16.77 -6.89 -11.65
C THR A 460 -17.30 -5.49 -12.00
N GLY A 461 -16.44 -4.50 -12.20
CA GLY A 461 -16.87 -3.18 -12.66
C GLY A 461 -17.42 -3.20 -14.09
N ALA A 462 -16.75 -3.92 -14.99
CA ALA A 462 -17.15 -4.07 -16.38
C ALA A 462 -18.50 -4.77 -16.51
N LEU A 463 -18.71 -5.87 -15.78
CA LEU A 463 -20.00 -6.58 -15.74
C LEU A 463 -21.13 -5.71 -15.20
N PHE A 464 -20.84 -4.86 -14.21
CA PHE A 464 -21.81 -3.96 -13.61
C PHE A 464 -22.25 -2.88 -14.62
N ALA A 465 -21.30 -2.11 -15.17
CA ALA A 465 -21.59 -1.05 -16.13
C ALA A 465 -22.23 -1.60 -17.41
N SER A 466 -21.74 -2.73 -17.91
CA SER A 466 -22.29 -3.42 -19.06
C SER A 466 -23.72 -3.91 -18.81
N GLY A 467 -24.01 -4.42 -17.60
CA GLY A 467 -25.36 -4.81 -17.18
C GLY A 467 -26.33 -3.62 -17.14
N LEU A 468 -25.90 -2.48 -16.58
CA LEU A 468 -26.67 -1.24 -16.56
C LEU A 468 -27.02 -0.75 -17.98
N LEU A 469 -26.06 -0.78 -18.91
CA LEU A 469 -26.30 -0.44 -20.31
C LEU A 469 -27.34 -1.34 -20.97
N GLN A 470 -27.30 -2.65 -20.72
CA GLN A 470 -28.29 -3.58 -21.27
C GLN A 470 -29.69 -3.31 -20.70
N MET A 471 -29.81 -2.91 -19.43
CA MET A 471 -31.10 -2.49 -18.87
C MET A 471 -31.64 -1.25 -19.57
N LYS A 472 -30.80 -0.23 -19.80
CA LYS A 472 -31.17 0.99 -20.54
C LYS A 472 -31.60 0.70 -21.99
N GLN A 473 -30.99 -0.31 -22.61
CA GLN A 473 -31.35 -0.79 -23.96
C GLN A 473 -32.55 -1.74 -23.97
N HIS A 474 -33.23 -1.98 -22.84
CA HIS A 474 -34.33 -2.93 -22.68
C HIS A 474 -33.99 -4.40 -23.00
N ASN A 475 -32.70 -4.76 -23.00
CA ASN A 475 -32.21 -6.12 -23.18
C ASN A 475 -32.15 -6.87 -21.85
N LEU A 476 -33.31 -7.09 -21.22
CA LEU A 476 -33.43 -7.56 -19.82
C LEU A 476 -32.75 -8.92 -19.57
N GLN A 477 -32.80 -9.84 -20.53
CA GLN A 477 -32.19 -11.17 -20.36
C GLN A 477 -30.65 -11.11 -20.37
N GLU A 478 -30.07 -10.26 -21.20
CA GLU A 478 -28.62 -10.06 -21.26
C GLU A 478 -28.13 -9.32 -20.01
N ALA A 479 -28.89 -8.30 -19.58
CA ALA A 479 -28.64 -7.63 -18.31
C ALA A 479 -28.63 -8.62 -17.14
N ARG A 480 -29.60 -9.54 -17.08
CA ARG A 480 -29.68 -10.57 -16.02
C ARG A 480 -28.42 -11.42 -15.98
N THR A 481 -27.98 -11.90 -17.15
CA THR A 481 -26.79 -12.76 -17.27
C THR A 481 -25.53 -12.05 -16.78
N ARG A 482 -25.32 -10.81 -17.24
CA ARG A 482 -24.14 -10.00 -16.89
C ARG A 482 -24.13 -9.65 -15.40
N LEU A 483 -25.26 -9.17 -14.87
CA LEU A 483 -25.37 -8.75 -13.48
C LEU A 483 -25.28 -9.92 -12.50
N ALA A 484 -25.91 -11.06 -12.79
CA ALA A 484 -25.82 -12.25 -11.94
C ALA A 484 -24.41 -12.84 -11.91
N SER A 485 -23.73 -12.87 -13.07
CA SER A 485 -22.31 -13.26 -13.15
C SER A 485 -21.42 -12.33 -12.34
N GLY A 486 -21.62 -11.02 -12.48
CA GLY A 486 -20.90 -9.98 -11.74
C GLY A 486 -21.09 -10.07 -10.23
N LEU A 487 -22.34 -10.24 -9.76
CA LEU A 487 -22.65 -10.42 -8.34
C LEU A 487 -21.97 -11.66 -7.77
N LYS A 488 -22.00 -12.79 -8.48
CA LYS A 488 -21.35 -14.04 -8.04
C LYS A 488 -19.85 -13.84 -7.81
N VAL A 489 -19.17 -13.18 -8.75
CA VAL A 489 -17.74 -12.90 -8.64
C VAL A 489 -17.46 -11.89 -7.52
N THR A 490 -18.26 -10.82 -7.43
CA THR A 490 -18.12 -9.78 -6.41
C THR A 490 -18.29 -10.36 -5.00
N HIS A 491 -19.32 -11.17 -4.77
CA HIS A 491 -19.59 -11.75 -3.47
C HIS A 491 -18.56 -12.83 -3.08
N LYS A 492 -18.12 -13.67 -4.03
CA LYS A 492 -17.21 -14.79 -3.75
C LYS A 492 -15.76 -14.34 -3.58
N SER A 493 -15.28 -13.45 -4.45
CA SER A 493 -13.86 -13.15 -4.58
C SER A 493 -13.50 -11.73 -4.17
N LEU A 494 -14.33 -10.73 -4.48
CA LEU A 494 -14.01 -9.33 -4.14
C LEU A 494 -14.41 -8.96 -2.71
N GLY A 495 -15.54 -9.44 -2.22
CA GLY A 495 -16.03 -9.12 -0.87
C GLY A 495 -16.30 -7.63 -0.62
N ASN A 496 -16.47 -6.81 -1.66
CA ASN A 496 -16.80 -5.39 -1.54
C ASN A 496 -18.30 -5.23 -1.27
N LEU A 497 -18.67 -4.88 -0.03
CA LEU A 497 -20.06 -4.78 0.41
C LEU A 497 -20.85 -3.68 -0.32
N GLN A 498 -20.21 -2.56 -0.66
CA GLN A 498 -20.86 -1.47 -1.37
C GLN A 498 -21.27 -1.92 -2.77
N LEU A 499 -20.33 -2.52 -3.52
CA LEU A 499 -20.60 -3.00 -4.86
C LEU A 499 -21.60 -4.17 -4.86
N VAL A 500 -21.53 -5.08 -3.88
CA VAL A 500 -22.55 -6.13 -3.69
C VAL A 500 -23.93 -5.49 -3.48
N SER A 501 -24.03 -4.47 -2.62
CA SER A 501 -25.28 -3.76 -2.38
C SER A 501 -25.84 -3.18 -3.68
N GLN A 502 -25.02 -2.49 -4.48
CA GLN A 502 -25.40 -1.90 -5.76
C GLN A 502 -25.85 -2.96 -6.79
N TYR A 503 -25.12 -4.08 -6.91
CA TYR A 503 -25.54 -5.21 -7.75
C TYR A 503 -26.93 -5.74 -7.35
N LEU A 504 -27.17 -5.91 -6.05
CA LEU A 504 -28.46 -6.37 -5.55
C LEU A 504 -29.57 -5.35 -5.84
N THR A 505 -29.31 -4.05 -5.72
CA THR A 505 -30.29 -3.00 -6.07
C THR A 505 -30.73 -3.14 -7.53
N VAL A 506 -29.76 -3.22 -8.44
CA VAL A 506 -30.01 -3.30 -9.89
C VAL A 506 -30.69 -4.62 -10.27
N LEU A 507 -30.26 -5.74 -9.69
CA LEU A 507 -30.92 -7.04 -9.90
C LEU A 507 -32.35 -7.08 -9.34
N GLY A 508 -32.61 -6.37 -8.24
CA GLY A 508 -33.96 -6.20 -7.69
C GLY A 508 -34.88 -5.43 -8.64
N SER A 509 -34.39 -4.31 -9.18
CA SER A 509 -35.08 -3.54 -10.22
C SER A 509 -35.37 -4.39 -11.47
N LEU A 510 -34.39 -5.19 -11.90
CA LEU A 510 -34.56 -6.12 -13.02
C LEU A 510 -35.60 -7.21 -12.73
N ALA A 511 -35.62 -7.76 -11.52
CA ALA A 511 -36.61 -8.76 -11.12
C ALA A 511 -38.02 -8.18 -11.11
N LEU A 512 -38.21 -6.92 -10.68
CA LEU A 512 -39.48 -6.20 -10.81
C LEU A 512 -39.90 -6.04 -12.27
N ALA A 513 -38.98 -5.61 -13.14
CA ALA A 513 -39.25 -5.49 -14.58
C ALA A 513 -39.62 -6.84 -15.25
N LEU A 514 -39.22 -7.96 -14.65
CA LEU A 514 -39.57 -9.33 -15.07
C LEU A 514 -40.78 -9.92 -14.31
N HIS A 515 -41.42 -9.13 -13.44
CA HIS A 515 -42.53 -9.54 -12.57
C HIS A 515 -42.21 -10.70 -11.59
N ASP A 516 -40.95 -10.84 -11.18
CA ASP A 516 -40.51 -11.79 -10.15
C ASP A 516 -40.45 -11.11 -8.78
N ILE A 517 -41.63 -10.91 -8.19
CA ILE A 517 -41.81 -10.11 -6.97
C ILE A 517 -41.18 -10.76 -5.73
N VAL A 518 -41.18 -12.09 -5.67
CA VAL A 518 -40.61 -12.83 -4.53
C VAL A 518 -39.10 -12.63 -4.50
N GLN A 519 -38.43 -12.85 -5.63
CA GLN A 519 -36.99 -12.63 -5.75
C GLN A 519 -36.61 -11.16 -5.52
N ALA A 520 -37.36 -10.22 -6.11
CA ALA A 520 -37.12 -8.80 -5.93
C ALA A 520 -37.15 -8.39 -4.45
N ARG A 521 -38.17 -8.83 -3.70
CA ARG A 521 -38.31 -8.53 -2.27
C ARG A 521 -37.12 -8.99 -1.43
N GLU A 522 -36.66 -10.23 -1.63
CA GLU A 522 -35.55 -10.79 -0.85
C GLU A 522 -34.21 -10.10 -1.15
N ILE A 523 -33.94 -9.88 -2.44
CA ILE A 523 -32.72 -9.23 -2.92
C ILE A 523 -32.65 -7.77 -2.45
N LEU A 524 -33.75 -7.01 -2.59
CA LEU A 524 -33.80 -5.60 -2.19
C LEU A 524 -33.66 -5.42 -0.67
N LYS A 525 -34.27 -6.30 0.15
CA LYS A 525 -34.07 -6.26 1.62
C LYS A 525 -32.62 -6.50 2.02
N SER A 526 -31.95 -7.43 1.32
CA SER A 526 -30.53 -7.72 1.55
C SER A 526 -29.66 -6.52 1.17
N SER A 527 -29.94 -5.90 0.02
CA SER A 527 -29.27 -4.65 -0.42
C SER A 527 -29.44 -3.51 0.59
N LEU A 528 -30.67 -3.26 1.07
CA LEU A 528 -30.94 -2.19 2.05
C LEU A 528 -30.15 -2.39 3.35
N THR A 529 -30.00 -3.63 3.80
CA THR A 529 -29.24 -3.97 5.01
C THR A 529 -27.77 -3.60 4.86
N LEU A 530 -27.16 -3.93 3.72
CA LEU A 530 -25.77 -3.58 3.42
C LEU A 530 -25.58 -2.06 3.28
N ALA A 531 -26.44 -1.39 2.51
CA ALA A 531 -26.38 0.05 2.32
C ALA A 531 -26.50 0.83 3.64
N LYS A 532 -27.37 0.37 4.56
CA LYS A 532 -27.50 0.95 5.92
C LYS A 532 -26.24 0.74 6.75
N ALA A 533 -25.64 -0.45 6.71
CA ALA A 533 -24.40 -0.75 7.46
C ALA A 533 -23.22 0.13 7.03
N LEU A 534 -23.18 0.52 5.74
CA LEU A 534 -22.13 1.36 5.18
C LEU A 534 -22.40 2.87 5.28
N HIS A 535 -23.60 3.28 5.72
CA HIS A 535 -24.08 4.65 5.59
C HIS A 535 -24.08 5.19 4.14
N ASP A 536 -24.24 4.30 3.16
CA ASP A 536 -24.36 4.65 1.75
C ASP A 536 -25.79 5.15 1.47
N ILE A 537 -25.99 6.46 1.54
CA ILE A 537 -27.30 7.09 1.36
C ILE A 537 -27.81 6.95 -0.09
N PRO A 538 -27.02 7.18 -1.16
CA PRO A 538 -27.47 6.99 -2.54
C PRO A 538 -28.00 5.59 -2.81
N THR A 539 -27.29 4.55 -2.37
CA THR A 539 -27.76 3.16 -2.54
C THR A 539 -29.00 2.90 -1.68
N GLN A 540 -29.10 3.46 -0.47
CA GLN A 540 -30.33 3.38 0.33
C GLN A 540 -31.53 3.98 -0.42
N ILE A 541 -31.39 5.16 -1.02
CA ILE A 541 -32.47 5.81 -1.79
C ILE A 541 -32.88 4.93 -2.97
N GLY A 542 -31.91 4.44 -3.76
CA GLY A 542 -32.19 3.56 -4.89
C GLY A 542 -32.97 2.30 -4.49
N VAL A 543 -32.54 1.62 -3.43
CA VAL A 543 -33.24 0.42 -2.94
C VAL A 543 -34.63 0.73 -2.40
N LEU A 544 -34.79 1.86 -1.70
CA LEU A 544 -36.09 2.27 -1.17
C LEU A 544 -37.07 2.59 -2.31
N ALA A 545 -36.63 3.27 -3.37
CA ALA A 545 -37.46 3.55 -4.53
C ALA A 545 -37.99 2.25 -5.19
N GLU A 546 -37.12 1.25 -5.35
CA GLU A 546 -37.49 -0.07 -5.89
C GLU A 546 -38.44 -0.83 -4.94
N LEU A 547 -38.21 -0.77 -3.62
CA LEU A 547 -39.14 -1.35 -2.63
C LEU A 547 -40.51 -0.66 -2.64
N THR A 548 -40.56 0.66 -2.80
CA THR A 548 -41.82 1.42 -2.94
C THR A 548 -42.59 0.94 -4.17
N ALA A 549 -41.92 0.76 -5.31
CA ALA A 549 -42.54 0.20 -6.51
C ALA A 549 -43.07 -1.22 -6.28
N LEU A 550 -42.31 -2.07 -5.59
CA LEU A 550 -42.71 -3.42 -5.21
C LEU A 550 -43.97 -3.44 -4.34
N TYR A 551 -44.04 -2.59 -3.30
CA TYR A 551 -45.20 -2.52 -2.42
C TYR A 551 -46.45 -2.05 -3.13
N ARG A 552 -46.30 -1.13 -4.09
CA ARG A 552 -47.39 -0.67 -4.96
C ARG A 552 -47.95 -1.80 -5.82
N GLU A 553 -47.10 -2.61 -6.44
CA GLU A 553 -47.54 -3.77 -7.24
C GLU A 553 -48.27 -4.83 -6.41
N LEU A 554 -47.91 -4.96 -5.13
CA LEU A 554 -48.55 -5.88 -4.20
C LEU A 554 -49.80 -5.32 -3.50
N GLY A 555 -50.09 -4.02 -3.65
CA GLY A 555 -51.19 -3.35 -2.94
C GLY A 555 -50.96 -3.21 -1.43
N GLU A 556 -49.70 -3.28 -0.96
CA GLU A 556 -49.34 -3.15 0.45
C GLU A 556 -49.22 -1.67 0.86
N VAL A 557 -50.35 -0.96 0.88
CA VAL A 557 -50.40 0.51 1.04
C VAL A 557 -49.66 1.01 2.29
N ALA A 558 -49.79 0.34 3.43
CA ALA A 558 -49.12 0.75 4.67
C ALA A 558 -47.58 0.68 4.56
N ASN A 559 -47.07 -0.38 3.91
CA ASN A 559 -45.63 -0.55 3.70
C ASN A 559 -45.13 0.45 2.65
N GLU A 560 -45.92 0.69 1.59
CA GLU A 560 -45.61 1.72 0.59
C GLU A 560 -45.46 3.10 1.24
N THR A 561 -46.42 3.52 2.09
CA THR A 561 -46.37 4.84 2.73
C THR A 561 -45.20 4.96 3.70
N GLU A 562 -44.97 3.97 4.56
CA GLU A 562 -43.84 3.99 5.51
C GLU A 562 -42.49 4.04 4.77
N ASN A 563 -42.34 3.24 3.71
CA ASN A 563 -41.12 3.16 2.92
C ASN A 563 -40.86 4.45 2.14
N SER A 564 -41.90 5.03 1.53
CA SER A 564 -41.81 6.30 0.79
C SER A 564 -41.47 7.48 1.71
N GLU A 565 -42.03 7.53 2.93
CA GLU A 565 -41.63 8.53 3.93
C GLU A 565 -40.16 8.39 4.34
N TYR A 566 -39.69 7.15 4.51
CA TYR A 566 -38.28 6.91 4.83
C TYR A 566 -37.35 7.29 3.67
N GLU A 567 -37.73 6.97 2.43
CA GLU A 567 -37.05 7.40 1.21
C GLU A 567 -36.96 8.94 1.14
N ALA A 568 -38.07 9.65 1.33
CA ALA A 568 -38.13 11.10 1.30
C ALA A 568 -37.18 11.74 2.35
N ARG A 569 -37.12 11.18 3.56
CA ARG A 569 -36.16 11.63 4.59
C ARG A 569 -34.70 11.46 4.14
N LYS A 570 -34.38 10.37 3.44
CA LYS A 570 -33.03 10.10 2.93
C LYS A 570 -32.66 10.97 1.74
N VAL A 571 -33.61 11.22 0.84
CA VAL A 571 -33.43 12.18 -0.27
C VAL A 571 -33.14 13.58 0.27
N GLU A 572 -33.87 14.02 1.30
CA GLU A 572 -33.65 15.33 1.91
C GLU A 572 -32.29 15.43 2.63
N ASP A 573 -31.87 14.38 3.33
CA ASP A 573 -30.54 14.30 3.95
C ASP A 573 -29.42 14.37 2.89
N LEU A 574 -29.53 13.59 1.80
CA LEU A 574 -28.55 13.63 0.71
C LEU A 574 -28.50 15.01 0.04
N LYS A 575 -29.66 15.60 -0.30
CA LYS A 575 -29.73 16.94 -0.89
C LYS A 575 -29.05 17.98 0.00
N ARG A 576 -29.34 17.96 1.30
CA ARG A 576 -28.71 18.87 2.28
C ARG A 576 -27.19 18.73 2.26
N ARG A 577 -26.67 17.50 2.28
CA ARG A 577 -25.22 17.23 2.26
C ARG A 577 -24.57 17.73 0.96
N ILE A 578 -25.22 17.52 -0.18
CA ILE A 578 -24.75 18.02 -1.48
C ILE A 578 -24.73 19.54 -1.50
N GLU A 579 -25.80 20.21 -1.04
CA GLU A 579 -25.85 21.68 -1.02
C GLU A 579 -24.78 22.30 -0.11
N ILE A 580 -24.52 21.66 1.05
CA ILE A 580 -23.44 22.08 1.95
C ILE A 580 -22.08 21.93 1.26
N ALA A 581 -21.82 20.80 0.60
CA ALA A 581 -20.59 20.56 -0.15
C ALA A 581 -20.43 21.59 -1.30
N LYS A 582 -21.48 21.82 -2.09
CA LYS A 582 -21.46 22.81 -3.19
C LYS A 582 -21.22 24.25 -2.72
N ALA A 583 -21.64 24.58 -1.50
CA ALA A 583 -21.40 25.89 -0.88
C ALA A 583 -20.00 26.03 -0.27
N SER A 584 -19.23 24.94 -0.17
CA SER A 584 -17.85 24.94 0.33
C SER A 584 -16.93 25.77 -0.57
N PRO A 585 -15.93 26.47 -0.01
CA PRO A 585 -14.92 27.18 -0.81
C PRO A 585 -14.08 26.25 -1.69
N HIS A 586 -14.03 24.95 -1.37
CA HIS A 586 -13.24 23.97 -2.12
C HIS A 586 -13.93 23.48 -3.39
N HIS A 587 -15.27 23.46 -3.41
CA HIS A 587 -16.05 22.86 -4.49
C HIS A 587 -15.66 23.35 -5.89
N LEU A 588 -15.60 24.67 -6.10
CA LEU A 588 -15.23 25.26 -7.40
C LEU A 588 -13.79 24.95 -7.84
N HIS A 589 -12.90 24.66 -6.90
CA HIS A 589 -11.54 24.24 -7.22
C HIS A 589 -11.52 22.77 -7.66
N LEU A 590 -12.33 21.92 -7.02
CA LEU A 590 -12.43 20.49 -7.29
C LEU A 590 -13.25 20.13 -8.55
N LEU A 591 -13.92 21.09 -9.18
CA LEU A 591 -14.58 20.91 -10.49
C LEU A 591 -13.66 21.17 -11.69
N LYS A 592 -12.48 21.75 -11.46
CA LYS A 592 -11.50 22.09 -12.50
C LYS A 592 -10.52 20.95 -12.68
#